data_AF-A0A6J6YAV6-F1
#
_entry.id   AF-A0A6J6YAV6-F1
#
_cell.length_a   1.000
_cell.length_b   1.000
_cell.length_c   1.000
_cell.angle_alpha   90.00
_cell.angle_beta   90.00
_cell.angle_gamma   90.00
#
_symmetry.space_group_name_H-M   'P 1'
#
loop_
_entity.id
_entity.type
_entity.pdbx_description
1 polymer ?
#
loop_
_entity_poly.entity_id
_entity_poly.type
_entity_poly.pdbx_seq_one_letter_code
_entity_poly.pdbx_strand_id
1 'polypeptide(L)'
;MVVVRSESLHGRDLGLLLSQIAPMQRGWRMVGRRGFAEVTFGVRTPASQAPATTQISGKADNVATSALNPKVDDYLAKLTQWHDELTHMRRIALGCGMSEEIKWGQPCYVFEKTNVVILQGFKKYCALLFFKGVLMGDPHGILMKTGENTEVGRQIRFNSVAEILEIEEVLKAYILHAVDLEKSGAKVAPKPKSELTIPAELERKLSDSPALKVAFDALTPGRQRAYSFYFSEPKQATTREARIQKCVPRILAGKGLNDR
;
A
#
# COMPACT_ATOMS: atom_id res chain seq x y z
N MET A 1 23.64 15.88 65.22
CA MET A 1 23.56 14.58 64.51
C MET A 1 22.45 14.70 63.46
N VAL A 2 22.88 14.70 62.20
CA VAL A 2 22.14 14.47 60.92
C VAL A 2 20.95 15.39 60.60
N VAL A 3 21.19 16.52 59.92
CA VAL A 3 21.07 16.79 58.46
C VAL A 3 19.63 16.97 57.98
N VAL A 4 19.28 18.22 57.64
CA VAL A 4 18.25 18.55 56.63
C VAL A 4 18.68 19.81 55.86
N ARG A 5 18.66 19.67 54.52
CA ARG A 5 18.55 20.68 53.44
C ARG A 5 19.72 21.62 53.14
N SER A 6 20.07 21.68 51.86
CA SER A 6 20.27 22.94 51.15
C SER A 6 19.76 22.83 49.71
N GLU A 7 18.72 23.61 49.41
CA GLU A 7 18.43 24.11 48.06
C GLU A 7 19.54 25.07 47.63
N SER A 8 19.86 25.15 46.33
CA SER A 8 19.89 26.45 45.62
C SER A 8 20.15 26.27 44.13
N LEU A 9 19.31 26.96 43.36
CA LEU A 9 19.42 27.32 41.95
C LEU A 9 20.49 28.39 41.69
N HIS A 10 20.70 28.68 40.39
CA HIS A 10 21.46 29.78 39.74
C HIS A 10 22.94 29.45 39.51
N GLY A 11 23.58 29.74 38.38
CA GLY A 11 23.20 30.43 37.14
C GLY A 11 24.48 30.78 36.36
N ARG A 12 24.43 30.62 35.03
CA ARG A 12 25.18 31.28 33.93
C ARG A 12 26.72 31.48 33.99
N ASP A 13 27.32 31.05 32.86
CA ASP A 13 28.22 31.78 31.95
C ASP A 13 29.75 31.66 32.02
N LEU A 14 30.32 31.74 30.80
CA LEU A 14 31.73 31.85 30.37
C LEU A 14 32.57 30.56 30.49
N GLY A 15 33.36 30.09 29.54
CA GLY A 15 33.86 30.61 28.27
C GLY A 15 35.24 29.96 27.99
N LEU A 16 35.59 29.78 26.71
CA LEU A 16 36.93 29.52 26.12
C LEU A 16 37.61 28.14 26.27
N LEU A 17 37.81 27.48 25.12
CA LEU A 17 39.10 27.18 24.42
C LEU A 17 38.82 26.08 23.36
N LEU A 18 38.81 26.38 22.05
CA LEU A 18 39.95 26.29 21.12
C LEU A 18 40.86 25.07 21.41
N SER A 19 41.23 24.18 20.50
CA SER A 19 41.27 24.16 19.03
C SER A 19 41.94 22.83 18.62
N GLN A 20 41.99 22.58 17.30
CA GLN A 20 42.91 21.65 16.58
C GLN A 20 42.44 20.19 16.41
N ILE A 21 42.51 19.52 15.24
CA ILE A 21 43.12 19.73 13.91
C ILE A 21 42.40 18.71 12.97
N ALA A 22 41.69 19.16 11.92
CA ALA A 22 42.05 19.28 10.49
C ALA A 22 41.82 18.02 9.60
N PRO A 23 41.28 18.19 8.37
CA PRO A 23 40.95 17.12 7.42
C PRO A 23 42.09 16.81 6.44
N MET A 24 42.19 15.54 6.03
CA MET A 24 43.18 15.04 5.09
C MET A 24 42.61 15.03 3.65
N GLN A 25 43.02 16.02 2.86
CA GLN A 25 42.91 16.06 1.40
C GLN A 25 44.33 16.04 0.82
N ARG A 26 44.57 15.16 -0.16
CA ARG A 26 45.66 15.11 -1.18
C ARG A 26 45.71 13.65 -1.67
N GLY A 27 45.80 13.32 -2.95
CA GLY A 27 45.96 14.05 -4.19
C GLY A 27 46.29 12.99 -5.25
N TRP A 28 45.68 13.05 -6.43
CA TRP A 28 46.08 12.21 -7.55
C TRP A 28 46.71 13.08 -8.63
N ARG A 29 47.91 12.66 -9.04
CA ARG A 29 48.85 13.35 -9.93
C ARG A 29 48.34 13.32 -11.36
N MET A 30 48.50 14.45 -12.05
CA MET A 30 48.67 14.50 -13.50
C MET A 30 50.10 14.11 -13.88
N VAL A 31 50.22 13.15 -14.79
CA VAL A 31 51.33 12.86 -15.71
C VAL A 31 50.61 12.28 -16.94
N GLY A 32 50.81 12.63 -18.21
CA GLY A 32 51.90 13.22 -18.96
C GLY A 32 51.83 12.56 -20.35
N ARG A 33 51.90 13.37 -21.41
CA ARG A 33 51.72 13.00 -22.84
C ARG A 33 52.52 11.78 -23.32
N ARG A 34 51.93 11.02 -24.26
CA ARG A 34 52.49 10.28 -25.42
C ARG A 34 51.35 9.41 -25.98
N GLY A 35 51.03 9.27 -27.26
CA GLY A 35 51.50 9.80 -28.53
C GLY A 35 50.46 9.38 -29.58
N PHE A 36 50.48 10.07 -30.72
CA PHE A 36 49.69 9.80 -31.92
C PHE A 36 49.82 8.35 -32.41
N ALA A 37 48.71 7.77 -32.86
CA ALA A 37 48.67 6.81 -33.95
C ALA A 37 47.35 7.02 -34.71
N GLU A 38 47.43 7.80 -35.79
CA GLU A 38 46.44 7.77 -36.86
C GLU A 38 46.40 6.35 -37.44
N VAL A 39 45.20 5.78 -37.47
CA VAL A 39 44.92 4.62 -38.31
C VAL A 39 43.84 5.07 -39.28
N THR A 40 44.30 5.61 -40.40
CA THR A 40 43.51 5.82 -41.61
C THR A 40 43.34 4.48 -42.31
N PHE A 41 42.18 3.85 -42.17
CA PHE A 41 41.78 2.80 -43.12
C PHE A 41 40.85 3.41 -44.16
N GLY A 42 41.37 3.40 -45.39
CA GLY A 42 40.79 4.03 -46.56
C GLY A 42 39.43 3.47 -46.95
N VAL A 43 38.60 4.39 -47.42
CA VAL A 43 37.41 4.13 -48.21
C VAL A 43 37.80 3.31 -49.44
N ARG A 44 37.24 2.11 -49.58
CA ARG A 44 37.07 1.44 -50.87
C ARG A 44 35.64 0.92 -50.96
N THR A 45 34.85 1.63 -51.73
CA THR A 45 33.61 1.15 -52.35
C THR A 45 33.96 0.08 -53.38
N PRO A 46 33.24 -1.05 -53.42
CA PRO A 46 32.97 -1.74 -54.67
C PRO A 46 31.48 -1.69 -54.99
N ALA A 47 31.20 -1.43 -56.26
CA ALA A 47 29.87 -1.40 -56.83
C ALA A 47 29.18 -2.77 -56.79
N SER A 48 27.87 -2.72 -56.57
CA SER A 48 26.81 -3.46 -57.26
C SER A 48 27.02 -4.93 -57.60
N GLN A 49 26.23 -5.79 -56.94
CA GLN A 49 25.46 -6.86 -57.60
C GLN A 49 24.36 -7.37 -56.65
N ALA A 50 23.10 -7.25 -57.08
CA ALA A 50 21.97 -8.03 -56.53
C ALA A 50 22.10 -9.48 -57.04
N PRO A 51 21.66 -10.51 -56.27
CA PRO A 51 20.26 -10.92 -56.39
C PRO A 51 19.66 -11.61 -55.13
N ALA A 52 18.39 -12.02 -55.30
CA ALA A 52 17.65 -13.07 -54.58
C ALA A 52 16.87 -12.66 -53.31
N THR A 53 15.60 -12.32 -53.56
CA THR A 53 14.49 -12.43 -52.62
C THR A 53 14.45 -13.84 -52.02
N THR A 54 14.89 -13.95 -50.76
CA THR A 54 14.58 -15.10 -49.92
C THR A 54 13.51 -14.66 -48.93
N GLN A 55 12.31 -15.22 -49.07
CA GLN A 55 11.27 -15.09 -48.07
C GLN A 55 11.73 -15.78 -46.78
N ILE A 56 12.08 -14.98 -45.77
CA ILE A 56 12.14 -15.46 -44.39
C ILE A 56 10.79 -15.10 -43.77
N SER A 57 9.97 -16.14 -43.61
CA SER A 57 8.81 -16.18 -42.71
C SER A 57 9.30 -15.96 -41.27
N GLY A 58 9.46 -14.70 -40.90
CA GLY A 58 9.54 -14.27 -39.51
C GLY A 58 8.13 -14.18 -38.98
N LYS A 59 7.74 -15.14 -38.14
CA LYS A 59 6.56 -15.01 -37.27
C LYS A 59 6.65 -13.66 -36.58
N ALA A 60 5.67 -12.80 -36.86
CA ALA A 60 5.40 -11.66 -36.01
C ALA A 60 5.18 -12.22 -34.60
N ASP A 61 6.06 -11.89 -33.67
CA ASP A 61 5.77 -12.02 -32.26
C ASP A 61 4.53 -11.16 -32.02
N ASN A 62 3.39 -11.85 -31.86
CA ASN A 62 2.13 -11.27 -31.46
C ASN A 62 2.36 -10.64 -30.08
N VAL A 63 2.65 -9.34 -30.05
CA VAL A 63 2.31 -8.52 -28.89
C VAL A 63 0.79 -8.57 -28.84
N ALA A 64 0.26 -9.48 -28.02
CA ALA A 64 -1.16 -9.63 -27.79
C ALA A 64 -1.65 -8.32 -27.15
N THR A 65 -2.14 -7.41 -27.99
CA THR A 65 -2.95 -6.28 -27.55
C THR A 65 -4.14 -6.88 -26.80
N SER A 66 -4.13 -6.80 -25.47
CA SER A 66 -5.21 -7.36 -24.66
C SER A 66 -6.51 -6.71 -25.11
N ALA A 67 -7.43 -7.49 -25.65
CA ALA A 67 -8.75 -6.99 -26.02
C ALA A 67 -9.40 -6.32 -24.81
N LEU A 68 -9.88 -5.09 -24.99
CA LEU A 68 -10.61 -4.35 -23.95
C LEU A 68 -11.82 -5.16 -23.47
N ASN A 69 -12.08 -5.11 -22.17
CA ASN A 69 -13.17 -5.85 -21.54
C ASN A 69 -14.49 -5.07 -21.65
N PRO A 70 -15.50 -5.58 -22.37
CA PRO A 70 -16.79 -4.89 -22.54
C PRO A 70 -17.51 -4.60 -21.23
N LYS A 71 -17.28 -5.40 -20.17
CA LYS A 71 -17.89 -5.16 -18.86
C LYS A 71 -17.35 -3.90 -18.19
N VAL A 72 -16.10 -3.54 -18.47
CA VAL A 72 -15.50 -2.29 -17.98
C VAL A 72 -16.03 -1.11 -18.80
N ASP A 73 -16.24 -1.28 -20.11
CA ASP A 73 -16.91 -0.28 -20.95
C ASP A 73 -18.32 0.02 -20.44
N ASP A 74 -19.11 -1.02 -20.18
CA ASP A 74 -20.47 -0.92 -19.62
C ASP A 74 -20.48 -0.25 -18.23
N TYR A 75 -19.43 -0.48 -17.42
CA TYR A 75 -19.28 0.16 -16.12
C TYR A 75 -19.05 1.66 -16.29
N LEU A 76 -18.08 2.05 -17.13
CA LEU A 76 -17.73 3.45 -17.37
C LEU A 76 -18.92 4.20 -17.97
N ALA A 77 -19.60 3.62 -18.96
CA ALA A 77 -20.76 4.24 -19.61
C ALA A 77 -21.93 4.58 -18.65
N LYS A 78 -22.01 3.91 -17.50
CA LYS A 78 -23.05 4.15 -16.47
C LYS A 78 -22.62 5.18 -15.42
N LEU A 79 -21.38 5.66 -15.45
CA LEU A 79 -20.89 6.63 -14.48
C LEU A 79 -21.50 8.00 -14.72
N THR A 80 -22.05 8.57 -13.66
CA THR A 80 -22.49 9.98 -13.64
C THR A 80 -21.41 10.93 -13.13
N GLN A 81 -20.34 10.39 -12.53
CA GLN A 81 -19.19 11.13 -12.00
C GLN A 81 -17.91 10.30 -12.20
N TRP A 82 -16.78 10.99 -12.39
CA TRP A 82 -15.44 10.40 -12.57
C TRP A 82 -15.22 9.60 -13.85
N HIS A 83 -16.11 9.76 -14.84
CA HIS A 83 -16.02 9.02 -16.10
C HIS A 83 -14.64 9.19 -16.76
N ASP A 84 -14.21 10.43 -16.94
CA ASP A 84 -12.98 10.74 -17.67
C ASP A 84 -11.76 10.34 -16.84
N GLU A 85 -11.77 10.60 -15.53
CA GLU A 85 -10.69 10.23 -14.61
C GLU A 85 -10.47 8.71 -14.58
N LEU A 86 -11.55 7.92 -14.42
CA LEU A 86 -11.44 6.46 -14.42
C LEU A 86 -11.04 5.92 -15.79
N THR A 87 -11.47 6.57 -16.88
CA THR A 87 -11.04 6.23 -18.26
C THR A 87 -9.54 6.48 -18.45
N HIS A 88 -9.02 7.60 -17.95
CA HIS A 88 -7.58 7.90 -18.00
C HIS A 88 -6.77 6.92 -17.15
N MET A 89 -7.20 6.61 -15.93
CA MET A 89 -6.50 5.62 -15.09
C MET A 89 -6.57 4.22 -15.68
N ARG A 90 -7.67 3.82 -16.32
CA ARG A 90 -7.79 2.57 -17.08
C ARG A 90 -6.73 2.49 -18.18
N ARG A 91 -6.58 3.55 -18.99
CA ARG A 91 -5.57 3.61 -20.05
C ARG A 91 -4.16 3.43 -19.49
N ILE A 92 -3.84 4.10 -18.39
CA ILE A 92 -2.52 4.00 -17.73
C ILE A 92 -2.28 2.57 -17.23
N ALA A 93 -3.28 1.98 -16.57
CA ALA A 93 -3.23 0.63 -16.04
C ALA A 93 -3.01 -0.43 -17.14
N LEU A 94 -3.79 -0.38 -18.22
CA LEU A 94 -3.62 -1.27 -19.37
C LEU A 94 -2.27 -1.05 -20.08
N GLY A 95 -1.81 0.21 -20.17
CA GLY A 95 -0.50 0.55 -20.71
C GLY A 95 0.68 -0.03 -19.91
N CYS A 96 0.46 -0.41 -18.65
CA CYS A 96 1.43 -1.12 -17.82
C CYS A 96 1.36 -2.66 -17.97
N GLY A 97 0.62 -3.18 -18.96
CA GLY A 97 0.55 -4.61 -19.27
C GLY A 97 -0.39 -5.41 -18.38
N MET A 98 -1.34 -4.75 -17.69
CA MET A 98 -2.34 -5.44 -16.87
C MET A 98 -3.55 -5.84 -17.70
N SER A 99 -4.18 -6.95 -17.32
CA SER A 99 -5.52 -7.33 -17.79
C SER A 99 -6.59 -6.74 -16.87
N GLU A 100 -7.80 -6.51 -17.37
CA GLU A 100 -8.89 -5.92 -16.58
C GLU A 100 -10.07 -6.87 -16.36
N GLU A 101 -10.65 -6.81 -15.17
CA GLU A 101 -11.81 -7.58 -14.72
C GLU A 101 -12.76 -6.68 -13.90
N ILE A 102 -14.02 -7.10 -13.74
CA ILE A 102 -14.91 -6.48 -12.74
C ILE A 102 -14.91 -7.35 -11.48
N LYS A 103 -14.46 -6.77 -10.36
CA LYS A 103 -14.50 -7.40 -9.03
C LYS A 103 -15.18 -6.48 -8.04
N TRP A 104 -16.08 -7.03 -7.23
CA TRP A 104 -16.88 -6.26 -6.27
C TRP A 104 -17.60 -5.05 -6.89
N GLY A 105 -17.99 -5.17 -8.18
CA GLY A 105 -18.65 -4.10 -8.93
C GLY A 105 -17.73 -2.98 -9.41
N GLN A 106 -16.42 -3.14 -9.35
CA GLN A 106 -15.43 -2.13 -9.74
C GLN A 106 -14.40 -2.67 -10.73
N PRO A 107 -13.87 -1.84 -11.66
CA PRO A 107 -12.75 -2.19 -12.53
C PRO A 107 -11.50 -2.51 -11.71
N CYS A 108 -11.00 -3.74 -11.88
CA CYS A 108 -9.85 -4.28 -11.18
C CYS A 108 -8.83 -4.76 -12.22
N TYR A 109 -7.56 -4.42 -12.00
CA TYR A 109 -6.47 -4.69 -12.91
C TYR A 109 -5.54 -5.73 -12.31
N VAL A 110 -5.26 -6.74 -13.12
CA VAL A 110 -4.73 -8.03 -12.71
C VAL A 110 -3.44 -8.30 -13.49
N PHE A 111 -2.44 -8.81 -12.78
CA PHE A 111 -1.20 -9.32 -13.35
C PHE A 111 -1.06 -10.80 -12.96
N GLU A 112 -0.91 -11.70 -13.93
CA GLU A 112 -0.74 -13.14 -13.70
C GLU A 112 -1.74 -13.75 -12.66
N LYS A 113 -3.01 -13.33 -12.74
CA LYS A 113 -4.14 -13.71 -11.84
C LYS A 113 -4.12 -13.08 -10.44
N THR A 114 -3.17 -12.21 -10.14
CA THR A 114 -3.11 -11.43 -8.89
C THR A 114 -3.71 -10.04 -9.08
N ASN A 115 -4.48 -9.57 -8.11
CA ASN A 115 -5.05 -8.22 -8.17
C ASN A 115 -3.96 -7.20 -7.79
N VAL A 116 -3.69 -6.25 -8.68
CA VAL A 116 -2.66 -5.23 -8.47
C VAL A 116 -3.29 -3.91 -8.05
N VAL A 117 -4.22 -3.41 -8.87
CA VAL A 117 -4.93 -2.16 -8.60
C VAL A 117 -6.43 -2.25 -8.87
N ILE A 118 -7.21 -1.42 -8.19
CA ILE A 118 -8.66 -1.29 -8.40
C ILE A 118 -9.06 0.18 -8.46
N LEU A 119 -9.97 0.51 -9.38
CA LEU A 119 -10.49 1.87 -9.57
C LEU A 119 -11.76 2.08 -8.78
N GLN A 120 -11.85 3.21 -8.08
CA GLN A 120 -12.97 3.50 -7.18
C GLN A 120 -13.43 4.94 -7.34
N GLY A 121 -14.73 5.14 -7.54
CA GLY A 121 -15.37 6.46 -7.45
C GLY A 121 -15.98 6.69 -6.07
N PHE A 122 -15.68 7.83 -5.44
CA PHE A 122 -16.28 8.29 -4.19
C PHE A 122 -16.99 9.63 -4.42
N LYS A 123 -17.80 10.09 -3.45
CA LYS A 123 -18.56 11.35 -3.59
C LYS A 123 -17.67 12.57 -3.86
N LYS A 124 -16.45 12.60 -3.33
CA LYS A 124 -15.55 13.75 -3.36
C LYS A 124 -14.29 13.57 -4.21
N TYR A 125 -13.94 12.33 -4.54
CA TYR A 125 -12.72 11.99 -5.27
C TYR A 125 -12.89 10.64 -5.98
N CYS A 126 -12.04 10.36 -6.96
CA CYS A 126 -11.81 9.00 -7.44
C CYS A 126 -10.43 8.52 -6.99
N ALA A 127 -10.19 7.22 -7.00
CA ALA A 127 -8.95 6.65 -6.50
C ALA A 127 -8.48 5.44 -7.29
N LEU A 128 -7.16 5.31 -7.36
CA LEU A 128 -6.44 4.10 -7.73
C LEU A 128 -5.92 3.45 -6.43
N LEU A 129 -6.48 2.31 -6.06
CA LEU A 129 -6.07 1.57 -4.86
C LEU A 129 -5.16 0.41 -5.21
N PHE A 130 -4.03 0.30 -4.50
CA PHE A 130 -3.07 -0.80 -4.56
C PHE A 130 -3.36 -1.84 -3.48
N PHE A 131 -3.55 -3.11 -3.87
CA PHE A 131 -3.92 -4.17 -2.92
C PHE A 131 -2.84 -4.43 -1.87
N LYS A 132 -1.57 -4.38 -2.25
CA LYS A 132 -0.40 -4.53 -1.37
C LYS A 132 0.31 -3.20 -1.08
N GLY A 133 -0.42 -2.09 -1.09
CA GLY A 133 0.14 -0.74 -0.97
C GLY A 133 1.07 -0.50 0.22
N VAL A 134 0.88 -1.20 1.35
CA VAL A 134 1.77 -1.11 2.53
C VAL A 134 3.20 -1.60 2.27
N LEU A 135 3.40 -2.47 1.27
CA LEU A 135 4.72 -2.99 0.91
C LEU A 135 5.45 -2.10 -0.09
N MET A 136 4.75 -1.14 -0.69
CA MET A 136 5.30 -0.24 -1.69
C MET A 136 6.12 0.86 -1.02
N GLY A 137 7.28 1.16 -1.59
CA GLY A 137 7.98 2.43 -1.34
C GLY A 137 7.17 3.62 -1.84
N ASP A 138 7.23 4.74 -1.13
CA ASP A 138 6.48 5.95 -1.44
C ASP A 138 7.39 7.19 -1.54
N PRO A 139 8.27 7.28 -2.56
CA PRO A 139 9.21 8.39 -2.68
C PRO A 139 8.53 9.75 -2.89
N HIS A 140 7.29 9.77 -3.37
CA HIS A 140 6.52 11.01 -3.57
C HIS A 140 5.55 11.32 -2.43
N GLY A 141 5.41 10.45 -1.43
CA GLY A 141 4.52 10.68 -0.27
C GLY A 141 3.03 10.74 -0.62
N ILE A 142 2.60 10.07 -1.69
CA ILE A 142 1.23 10.15 -2.23
C ILE A 142 0.35 8.95 -1.88
N LEU A 143 0.91 7.91 -1.23
CA LEU A 143 0.14 6.75 -0.80
C LEU A 143 -0.53 7.00 0.54
N MET A 144 -1.87 6.98 0.53
CA MET A 144 -2.65 7.15 1.75
C MET A 144 -3.51 5.93 2.06
N LYS A 145 -3.86 5.75 3.34
CA LYS A 145 -4.85 4.76 3.74
C LYS A 145 -6.25 5.18 3.28
N THR A 146 -7.09 4.21 2.94
CA THR A 146 -8.51 4.45 2.67
C THR A 146 -9.24 4.92 3.95
N GLY A 147 -8.95 4.29 5.09
CA GLY A 147 -9.39 4.70 6.42
C GLY A 147 -8.41 4.23 7.51
N GLU A 148 -8.66 4.63 8.76
CA GLU A 148 -7.78 4.37 9.91
C GLU A 148 -7.44 2.87 10.09
N ASN A 149 -8.47 2.03 9.94
CA ASN A 149 -8.39 0.57 10.07
C ASN A 149 -7.87 -0.14 8.81
N THR A 150 -7.59 0.58 7.71
CA THR A 150 -7.02 -0.03 6.52
C THR A 150 -5.57 -0.43 6.80
N GLU A 151 -5.31 -1.73 6.78
CA GLU A 151 -3.99 -2.27 7.12
C GLU A 151 -3.09 -2.31 5.88
N VAL A 152 -3.57 -2.95 4.82
CA VAL A 152 -2.74 -3.29 3.66
C VAL A 152 -2.88 -2.29 2.52
N GLY A 153 -4.10 -2.03 2.09
CA GLY A 153 -4.36 -1.19 0.92
C GLY A 153 -3.82 0.23 1.09
N ARG A 154 -3.30 0.80 0.00
CA ARG A 154 -3.03 2.23 -0.12
C ARG A 154 -3.66 2.74 -1.39
N GLN A 155 -4.05 4.00 -1.40
CA GLN A 155 -4.67 4.62 -2.56
C GLN A 155 -4.02 5.94 -2.88
N ILE A 156 -4.10 6.33 -4.14
CA ILE A 156 -3.84 7.68 -4.63
C ILE A 156 -5.20 8.24 -5.04
N ARG A 157 -5.50 9.47 -4.62
CA ARG A 157 -6.79 10.13 -4.85
C ARG A 157 -6.64 11.25 -5.87
N PHE A 158 -7.68 11.42 -6.69
CA PHE A 158 -7.76 12.45 -7.71
C PHE A 158 -9.15 13.09 -7.72
N ASN A 159 -9.19 14.37 -8.06
CA ASN A 159 -10.42 15.14 -8.26
C ASN A 159 -10.55 15.69 -9.68
N SER A 160 -9.56 15.47 -10.55
CA SER A 160 -9.63 15.86 -11.95
C SER A 160 -8.68 15.05 -12.83
N VAL A 161 -8.95 15.03 -14.13
CA VAL A 161 -8.02 14.49 -15.14
C VAL A 161 -6.68 15.22 -15.15
N ALA A 162 -6.66 16.53 -14.89
CA ALA A 162 -5.41 17.31 -14.88
C ALA A 162 -4.43 16.80 -13.81
N GLU A 163 -4.93 16.51 -12.60
CA GLU A 163 -4.11 15.92 -11.52
C GLU A 163 -3.52 14.56 -11.93
N ILE A 164 -4.27 13.74 -12.68
CA ILE A 164 -3.80 12.44 -13.16
C ILE A 164 -2.70 12.61 -14.20
N LEU A 165 -2.89 13.52 -15.16
CA LEU A 165 -1.94 13.76 -16.24
C LEU A 165 -0.62 14.37 -15.73
N GLU A 166 -0.69 15.26 -14.74
CA GLU A 166 0.48 15.90 -14.13
C GLU A 166 1.47 14.87 -13.54
N ILE A 167 0.95 13.76 -13.00
CA ILE A 167 1.77 12.71 -12.38
C ILE A 167 1.69 11.36 -13.11
N GLU A 168 1.33 11.34 -14.39
CA GLU A 168 1.11 10.10 -15.16
C GLU A 168 2.31 9.14 -15.08
N GLU A 169 3.53 9.64 -15.26
CA GLU A 169 4.75 8.83 -15.20
C GLU A 169 5.03 8.29 -13.80
N VAL A 170 4.73 9.07 -12.76
CA VAL A 170 4.80 8.61 -11.37
C VAL A 170 3.78 7.50 -11.14
N LEU A 171 2.55 7.65 -11.65
CA LEU A 171 1.50 6.64 -11.51
C LEU A 171 1.89 5.31 -12.17
N LYS A 172 2.48 5.37 -13.38
CA LYS A 172 3.03 4.19 -14.07
C LYS A 172 4.12 3.53 -13.24
N ALA A 173 5.05 4.30 -12.68
CA ALA A 173 6.12 3.76 -11.84
C ALA A 173 5.57 3.03 -10.60
N TYR A 174 4.53 3.56 -9.95
CA TYR A 174 3.89 2.90 -8.81
C TYR A 174 3.16 1.61 -9.22
N ILE A 175 2.48 1.61 -10.37
CA ILE A 175 1.82 0.42 -10.91
C ILE A 175 2.84 -0.68 -11.22
N LEU A 176 3.94 -0.34 -11.90
CA LEU A 176 5.00 -1.29 -12.23
C LEU A 176 5.70 -1.81 -10.98
N HIS A 177 5.94 -0.97 -9.98
CA HIS A 177 6.46 -1.41 -8.68
C HIS A 177 5.51 -2.39 -7.99
N ALA A 178 4.21 -2.15 -8.03
CA ALA A 178 3.22 -3.09 -7.48
C ALA A 178 3.25 -4.44 -8.23
N VAL A 179 3.45 -4.43 -9.55
CA VAL A 179 3.67 -5.65 -10.33
C VAL A 179 4.95 -6.37 -9.91
N ASP A 180 6.04 -5.65 -9.69
CA ASP A 180 7.31 -6.27 -9.27
C ASP A 180 7.21 -6.91 -7.87
N LEU A 181 6.41 -6.35 -6.97
CA LEU A 181 6.09 -6.96 -5.68
C LEU A 181 5.29 -8.27 -5.83
N GLU A 182 4.40 -8.35 -6.81
CA GLU A 182 3.69 -9.60 -7.12
C GLU A 182 4.65 -10.65 -7.70
N LYS A 183 5.51 -10.27 -8.64
CA LYS A 183 6.55 -11.14 -9.21
C LYS A 183 7.54 -11.65 -8.17
N SER A 184 7.90 -10.81 -7.19
CA SER A 184 8.82 -11.21 -6.12
C SER A 184 8.17 -12.12 -5.07
N GLY A 185 6.84 -12.33 -5.13
CA GLY A 185 6.09 -13.09 -4.14
C GLY A 185 6.02 -12.42 -2.77
N ALA A 186 6.18 -11.09 -2.70
CA ALA A 186 6.14 -10.36 -1.44
C ALA A 186 4.79 -10.55 -0.73
N LYS A 187 4.85 -10.86 0.57
CA LYS A 187 3.68 -11.08 1.42
C LYS A 187 3.69 -10.11 2.60
N VAL A 188 2.52 -9.61 2.92
CA VAL A 188 2.32 -8.81 4.12
C VAL A 188 2.40 -9.75 5.31
N ALA A 189 3.30 -9.46 6.25
CA ALA A 189 3.39 -10.23 7.49
C ALA A 189 2.03 -10.14 8.22
N PRO A 190 1.47 -11.29 8.66
CA PRO A 190 0.27 -11.26 9.47
C PRO A 190 0.59 -10.47 10.75
N LYS A 191 -0.29 -9.53 11.12
CA LYS A 191 -0.15 -8.86 12.40
C LYS A 191 -0.13 -9.92 13.52
N PRO A 192 0.69 -9.72 14.56
CA PRO A 192 0.52 -10.45 15.79
C PRO A 192 -0.96 -10.34 16.20
N LYS A 193 -1.56 -11.45 16.62
CA LYS A 193 -2.90 -11.40 17.20
C LYS A 193 -2.80 -10.46 18.39
N SER A 194 -3.38 -9.26 18.30
CA SER A 194 -3.48 -8.37 19.45
C SER A 194 -4.16 -9.16 20.56
N GLU A 195 -3.57 -9.15 21.75
CA GLU A 195 -4.19 -9.76 22.91
C GLU A 195 -5.62 -9.26 23.05
N LEU A 196 -6.54 -10.18 23.34
CA LEU A 196 -7.95 -9.85 23.51
C LEU A 196 -8.05 -8.92 24.73
N THR A 197 -8.24 -7.62 24.51
CA THR A 197 -8.52 -6.69 25.61
C THR A 197 -9.97 -6.92 26.06
N ILE A 198 -10.13 -7.50 27.26
CA ILE A 198 -11.44 -7.70 27.87
C ILE A 198 -11.72 -6.48 28.77
N PRO A 199 -12.85 -5.77 28.60
CA PRO A 199 -13.18 -4.65 29.49
C PRO A 199 -13.48 -5.16 30.90
N ALA A 200 -13.12 -4.40 31.92
CA ALA A 200 -13.27 -4.78 33.34
C ALA A 200 -14.71 -5.19 33.69
N GLU A 201 -15.72 -4.56 33.07
CA GLU A 201 -17.12 -4.92 33.26
C GLU A 201 -17.44 -6.35 32.78
N LEU A 202 -16.84 -6.78 31.67
CA LEU A 202 -17.01 -8.15 31.16
C LEU A 202 -16.24 -9.13 32.04
N GLU A 203 -15.01 -8.81 32.46
CA GLU A 203 -14.24 -9.66 33.38
C GLU A 203 -14.99 -9.93 34.69
N ARG A 204 -15.59 -8.90 35.29
CA ARG A 204 -16.46 -9.05 36.47
C ARG A 204 -17.60 -10.02 36.18
N LYS A 205 -18.32 -9.81 35.07
CA LYS A 205 -19.49 -10.64 34.74
C LYS A 205 -19.13 -12.10 34.47
N LEU A 206 -17.98 -12.35 33.85
CA LEU A 206 -17.47 -13.71 33.62
C LEU A 206 -17.03 -14.37 34.94
N SER A 207 -16.48 -13.59 35.87
CA SER A 207 -16.10 -14.07 37.21
C SER A 207 -17.34 -14.42 38.05
N ASP A 208 -18.40 -13.61 37.96
CA ASP A 208 -19.64 -13.80 38.70
C ASP A 208 -20.50 -14.97 38.16
N SER A 209 -20.28 -15.39 36.90
CA SER A 209 -21.08 -16.43 36.24
C SER A 209 -20.19 -17.46 35.54
N PRO A 210 -19.89 -18.60 36.20
CA PRO A 210 -19.10 -19.68 35.61
C PRO A 210 -19.67 -20.21 34.28
N ALA A 211 -21.00 -20.31 34.18
CA ALA A 211 -21.66 -20.75 32.95
C ALA A 211 -21.43 -19.78 31.79
N LEU A 212 -21.49 -18.47 32.05
CA LEU A 212 -21.19 -17.46 31.03
C LEU A 212 -19.72 -17.50 30.62
N LYS A 213 -18.81 -17.70 31.57
CA LYS A 213 -17.38 -17.84 31.29
C LYS A 213 -17.10 -19.01 30.35
N VAL A 214 -17.63 -20.20 30.66
CA VAL A 214 -17.47 -21.39 29.80
C VAL A 214 -18.03 -21.13 28.40
N ALA A 215 -19.22 -20.52 28.31
CA ALA A 215 -19.84 -20.23 27.02
C ALA A 215 -19.05 -19.18 26.21
N PHE A 216 -18.51 -18.16 26.86
CA PHE A 216 -17.68 -17.13 26.21
C PHE A 216 -16.35 -17.71 25.73
N ASP A 217 -15.67 -18.48 26.56
CA ASP A 217 -14.39 -19.13 26.22
C ASP A 217 -14.55 -20.15 25.08
N ALA A 218 -15.73 -20.77 24.94
CA ALA A 218 -16.07 -21.68 23.84
C ALA A 218 -16.35 -20.96 22.50
N LEU A 219 -16.53 -19.63 22.49
CA LEU A 219 -16.69 -18.88 21.24
C LEU A 219 -15.37 -18.87 20.44
N THR A 220 -15.47 -18.76 19.11
CA THR A 220 -14.25 -18.61 18.28
C THR A 220 -13.52 -17.31 18.63
N PRO A 221 -12.18 -17.23 18.46
CA PRO A 221 -11.42 -16.02 18.79
C PRO A 221 -11.90 -14.76 18.07
N GLY A 222 -12.52 -14.90 16.90
CA GLY A 222 -13.16 -13.79 16.18
C GLY A 222 -14.44 -13.29 16.87
N ARG A 223 -15.27 -14.20 17.39
CA ARG A 223 -16.50 -13.87 18.13
C ARG A 223 -16.18 -13.25 19.48
N GLN A 224 -15.20 -13.78 20.21
CA GLN A 224 -14.73 -13.19 21.47
C GLN A 224 -14.24 -11.75 21.24
N ARG A 225 -13.40 -11.53 20.23
CA ARG A 225 -12.93 -10.19 19.84
C ARG A 225 -14.07 -9.25 19.47
N ALA A 226 -15.05 -9.72 18.70
CA ALA A 226 -16.20 -8.89 18.32
C ALA A 226 -17.02 -8.44 19.54
N TYR A 227 -17.26 -9.34 20.50
CA TYR A 227 -17.94 -8.98 21.75
C TYR A 227 -17.10 -8.02 22.60
N SER A 228 -15.81 -8.31 22.83
CA SER A 228 -14.94 -7.43 23.62
C SER A 228 -14.82 -6.03 22.99
N PHE A 229 -14.71 -5.94 21.67
CA PHE A 229 -14.71 -4.66 20.94
C PHE A 229 -16.04 -3.92 21.12
N TYR A 230 -17.18 -4.60 20.91
CA TYR A 230 -18.51 -4.01 21.06
C TYR A 230 -18.79 -3.52 22.49
N PHE A 231 -18.30 -4.24 23.50
CA PHE A 231 -18.45 -3.84 24.89
C PHE A 231 -17.50 -2.71 25.27
N SER A 232 -16.34 -2.57 24.62
CA SER A 232 -15.35 -1.53 24.92
C SER A 232 -15.62 -0.20 24.21
N GLU A 233 -16.45 -0.19 23.17
CA GLU A 233 -16.77 1.02 22.38
C GLU A 233 -17.39 2.17 23.22
N PRO A 234 -18.33 1.95 24.15
CA PRO A 234 -18.87 3.03 24.98
C PRO A 234 -17.88 3.52 26.04
N LYS A 235 -17.77 4.84 26.19
CA LYS A 235 -16.93 5.49 27.21
C LYS A 235 -17.48 5.29 28.64
N GLN A 236 -18.81 5.22 28.80
CA GLN A 236 -19.47 5.09 30.10
C GLN A 236 -19.61 3.62 30.52
N ALA A 237 -19.18 3.31 31.75
CA ALA A 237 -19.23 1.96 32.31
C ALA A 237 -20.65 1.37 32.33
N THR A 238 -21.65 2.17 32.71
CA THR A 238 -23.07 1.76 32.75
C THR A 238 -23.57 1.29 31.38
N THR A 239 -23.12 1.93 30.30
CA THR A 239 -23.48 1.52 28.93
C THR A 239 -22.80 0.21 28.54
N ARG A 240 -21.55 -0.01 28.98
CA ARG A 240 -20.84 -1.28 28.76
C ARG A 240 -21.55 -2.42 29.47
N GLU A 241 -21.92 -2.24 30.73
CA GLU A 241 -22.66 -3.22 31.53
C GLU A 241 -24.01 -3.57 30.90
N ALA A 242 -24.77 -2.56 30.45
CA ALA A 242 -26.04 -2.77 29.77
C ALA A 242 -25.88 -3.58 28.47
N ARG A 243 -24.85 -3.29 27.66
CA ARG A 243 -24.53 -4.06 26.45
C ARG A 243 -24.18 -5.51 26.79
N ILE A 244 -23.34 -5.73 27.81
CA ILE A 244 -22.95 -7.07 28.26
C ILE A 244 -24.20 -7.85 28.67
N GLN A 245 -25.01 -7.28 29.57
CA GLN A 245 -26.22 -7.93 30.08
C GLN A 245 -27.20 -8.31 28.97
N LYS A 246 -27.37 -7.45 27.97
CA LYS A 246 -28.21 -7.71 26.80
C LYS A 246 -27.67 -8.87 25.94
N CYS A 247 -26.36 -9.05 25.87
CA CYS A 247 -25.71 -10.07 25.07
C CYS A 247 -25.53 -11.43 25.79
N VAL A 248 -25.70 -11.49 27.11
CA VAL A 248 -25.56 -12.73 27.91
C VAL A 248 -26.34 -13.92 27.31
N PRO A 249 -27.64 -13.81 26.98
CA PRO A 249 -28.39 -14.96 26.43
C PRO A 249 -27.80 -15.48 25.11
N ARG A 250 -27.24 -14.59 24.29
CA ARG A 250 -26.62 -14.96 23.00
C ARG A 250 -25.30 -15.68 23.18
N ILE A 251 -24.48 -15.21 24.12
CA ILE A 251 -23.20 -15.84 24.47
C ILE A 251 -23.47 -17.24 25.02
N LEU A 252 -24.44 -17.39 25.93
CA LEU A 252 -24.86 -18.70 26.46
C LEU A 252 -25.36 -19.65 25.37
N ALA A 253 -25.97 -19.13 24.30
CA ALA A 253 -26.37 -19.91 23.14
C ALA A 253 -25.23 -20.16 22.13
N GLY A 254 -23.98 -19.78 22.44
CA GLY A 254 -22.82 -19.95 21.56
C GLY A 254 -22.82 -19.05 20.30
N LYS A 255 -23.71 -18.04 20.25
CA LYS A 255 -23.87 -17.15 19.09
C LYS A 255 -22.92 -15.97 19.15
N GLY A 256 -22.36 -15.60 17.99
CA GLY A 256 -21.64 -14.35 17.78
C GLY A 256 -22.58 -13.13 17.80
N LEU A 257 -22.01 -11.94 17.90
CA LEU A 257 -22.76 -10.68 18.00
C LEU A 257 -23.75 -10.49 16.84
N ASN A 258 -23.33 -10.82 15.61
CA ASN A 258 -24.09 -10.62 14.38
C ASN A 258 -24.72 -11.91 13.81
N ASP A 259 -24.62 -13.02 14.54
CA ASP A 259 -25.18 -14.30 14.07
C ASP A 259 -26.71 -14.24 14.08
N ARG A 260 -27.37 -14.79 13.06
CA ARG A 260 -28.83 -14.87 13.03
C ARG A 260 -29.33 -15.96 14.00
#